data_AF-A0A7K0A760-F1
#
_entry.id   AF-A0A7K0A760-F1
#
_cell.length_a   1.000
_cell.length_b   1.000
_cell.length_c   1.000
_cell.angle_alpha   90.00
_cell.angle_beta   90.00
_cell.angle_gamma   90.00
#
_symmetry.space_group_name_H-M   'P 1'
#
loop_
_entity.id
_entity.type
_entity.pdbx_description
1 polymer ?
#
loop_
_entity_poly.entity_id
_entity_poly.type
_entity_poly.pdbx_seq_one_letter_code
_entity_poly.pdbx_strand_id
1 'polypeptide(L)' 'MEHHYKDHIIVISAAGPGHKFKWKPNCIILAKGCRTVIKQLEWDLDYESPQEAEQIGLYVAKKWIDA' A
#
# COMPACT_ATOMS: atom_id res chain seq x y z
N MET A 1 -7.45 1.76 4.85
CA MET A 1 -7.71 0.30 5.00
C MET A 1 -6.37 -0.39 5.12
N GLU A 2 -6.25 -1.39 6.01
CA GLU A 2 -4.98 -2.05 6.32
C GLU A 2 -5.08 -3.55 6.05
N HIS A 3 -4.10 -4.11 5.34
CA HIS A 3 -4.03 -5.51 4.96
C HIS A 3 -2.67 -6.09 5.29
N HIS A 4 -2.64 -7.23 5.97
CA HIS A 4 -1.39 -7.92 6.33
C HIS A 4 -1.09 -9.02 5.31
N TYR A 5 0.14 -9.06 4.80
CA TYR A 5 0.59 -10.08 3.86
C TYR A 5 2.07 -10.42 4.08
N LYS A 6 2.36 -11.66 4.51
CA LYS A 6 3.70 -12.07 4.98
C LYS A 6 4.20 -11.08 6.05
N ASP A 7 5.44 -10.61 5.94
CA ASP A 7 6.04 -9.60 6.83
C ASP A 7 5.72 -8.13 6.42
N HIS A 8 4.64 -7.90 5.65
CA HIS A 8 4.28 -6.59 5.10
C HIS A 8 2.86 -6.17 5.49
N ILE A 9 2.67 -4.85 5.62
CA ILE A 9 1.38 -4.20 5.80
C ILE A 9 1.10 -3.33 4.57
N ILE A 10 0.02 -3.62 3.86
CA ILE A 10 -0.45 -2.85 2.72
C ILE A 10 -1.56 -1.92 3.22
N VAL A 11 -1.34 -0.61 3.11
CA VAL A 11 -2.25 0.43 3.57
C VAL A 11 -2.81 1.18 2.36
N ILE A 12 -4.13 1.24 2.25
CA ILE A 12 -4.82 2.10 1.30
C ILE A 12 -5.25 3.36 2.05
N SER A 13 -4.71 4.51 1.67
CA SER A 13 -5.00 5.80 2.30
C SER A 13 -5.53 6.81 1.29
N ALA A 14 -6.23 7.82 1.79
CA ALA A 14 -6.56 8.97 0.96
C ALA A 14 -5.27 9.64 0.48
N ALA A 15 -5.24 10.06 -0.78
CA ALA A 15 -4.11 10.74 -1.37
C ALA A 15 -3.99 12.14 -0.75
N GLY A 16 -2.76 12.58 -0.50
CA GLY A 16 -2.47 13.89 0.08
C GLY A 16 -2.76 15.04 -0.89
N PRO A 17 -2.60 16.30 -0.45
CA PRO A 17 -2.69 17.45 -1.33
C PRO A 17 -1.66 17.36 -2.48
N GLY A 18 -2.11 17.61 -3.71
CA GLY A 18 -1.27 17.56 -4.92
C GLY A 18 -1.47 16.32 -5.80
N HIS A 19 -2.26 15.35 -5.35
CA HIS A 19 -2.58 14.15 -6.12
C HIS A 19 -3.77 14.35 -7.07
N LYS A 20 -3.71 13.70 -8.25
CA LYS A 20 -4.78 13.79 -9.25
C LYS A 20 -6.03 13.04 -8.82
N PHE A 21 -5.88 11.94 -8.07
CA PHE A 21 -6.99 11.17 -7.53
C PHE A 21 -6.94 11.03 -6.02
N LYS A 22 -7.99 10.42 -5.44
CA LYS A 22 -8.29 10.51 -4.00
C LYS A 22 -7.70 9.39 -3.17
N TRP A 23 -7.25 8.29 -3.78
CA TRP A 23 -6.80 7.10 -3.04
C TRP A 23 -5.47 6.59 -3.56
N LYS A 24 -4.57 6.23 -2.64
CA LYS A 24 -3.21 5.77 -2.94
C LYS A 24 -2.91 4.50 -2.13
N PRO A 25 -2.45 3.43 -2.79
CA PRO A 25 -1.91 2.26 -2.10
C PRO A 25 -0.47 2.53 -1.65
N ASN A 26 -0.21 2.25 -0.38
CA ASN A 26 1.10 2.33 0.26
C ASN A 26 1.46 0.96 0.81
N CYS A 27 2.68 0.49 0.57
CA CYS A 27 3.17 -0.76 1.16
C CYS A 27 4.18 -0.44 2.26
N ILE A 28 3.85 -0.78 3.50
CA ILE A 28 4.69 -0.65 4.69
C ILE A 28 5.36 -2.00 4.94
N ILE A 29 6.69 -2.01 4.97
CA ILE A 29 7.50 -3.19 5.27
C ILE A 29 7.80 -3.18 6.76
N LEU A 30 7.50 -4.27 7.46
CA LEU A 30 7.85 -4.43 8.87
C LEU A 30 9.11 -5.28 9.05
N ALA A 31 9.81 -5.03 10.15
CA ALA A 31 10.89 -5.90 10.60
C ALA A 31 10.32 -7.24 11.06
N LYS A 32 10.91 -8.34 10.59
CA LYS A 32 10.47 -9.69 10.94
C LYS A 32 10.41 -9.86 12.47
N GLY A 33 9.22 -10.16 12.99
CA GLY A 33 8.98 -10.36 14.43
C GLY A 33 8.80 -9.08 15.25
N CYS A 34 8.80 -7.89 14.64
CA CYS A 34 8.60 -6.60 15.31
C CYS A 34 7.60 -5.71 14.56
N ARG A 35 6.92 -4.80 15.27
CA ARG A 35 6.07 -3.76 14.64
C ARG A 35 6.86 -2.56 14.10
N THR A 36 8.15 -2.72 13.88
CA THR A 36 9.03 -1.63 13.45
C THR A 36 8.94 -1.48 11.94
N VAL A 37 8.56 -0.30 11.47
CA VAL A 37 8.54 0.03 10.03
C VAL A 37 9.98 0.14 9.52
N ILE A 38 10.35 -0.72 8.59
CA ILE A 38 11.65 -0.68 7.90
C ILE A 38 11.60 0.31 6.74
N LYS A 39 10.51 0.28 5.98
CA LYS A 39 10.37 1.06 4.75
C LYS A 39 8.91 1.27 4.42
N GLN A 40 8.58 2.42 3.86
CA GLN A 40 7.30 2.68 3.22
C GLN A 40 7.56 2.87 1.72
N LEU A 41 6.88 2.07 0.91
CA LEU A 41 6.83 2.19 -0.54
C LEU A 41 5.54 2.89 -0.92
N GLU A 42 5.68 4.12 -1.37
CA GLU A 42 4.61 4.86 -1.99
C GLU A 42 4.63 4.60 -3.49
N TRP A 43 3.61 3.92 -3.99
CA TRP A 43 3.48 3.72 -5.43
C TRP A 43 2.96 5.02 -6.05
N ASP A 44 3.51 5.42 -7.19
CA ASP A 44 3.00 6.57 -7.97
C ASP A 44 1.74 6.18 -8.75
N LEU A 45 0.75 5.69 -8.01
CA LEU A 45 -0.53 5.18 -8.51
C LEU A 45 -1.63 5.82 -7.69
N ASP A 46 -2.47 6.59 -8.37
CA ASP A 46 -3.60 7.31 -7.78
C ASP A 46 -4.90 6.73 -8.38
N TYR A 47 -5.91 6.51 -7.54
CA TYR A 47 -7.20 5.95 -7.94
C TYR A 47 -8.39 6.79 -7.47
N GLU A 48 -9.46 6.77 -8.25
CA GLU A 48 -10.68 7.54 -7.97
C GLU A 48 -11.50 6.94 -6.84
N SER A 49 -11.53 5.60 -6.74
CA SER A 49 -12.30 4.87 -5.74
C SER A 49 -11.41 4.12 -4.73
N PRO A 50 -11.83 4.02 -3.47
CA PRO A 50 -11.10 3.25 -2.46
C PRO A 50 -11.04 1.76 -2.82
N GLN A 51 -12.09 1.21 -3.44
CA GLN A 51 -12.18 -0.19 -3.82
C GLN A 51 -11.19 -0.55 -4.94
N GLU A 52 -11.06 0.32 -5.95
CA GLU A 52 -10.09 0.14 -7.03
C GLU A 52 -8.65 0.25 -6.51
N ALA A 53 -8.39 1.26 -5.67
CA ALA A 53 -7.10 1.43 -5.01
C ALA A 53 -6.71 0.20 -4.19
N GLU A 54 -7.68 -0.39 -3.49
CA GLU A 54 -7.50 -1.61 -2.72
C GLU A 54 -7.21 -2.81 -3.61
N GLN A 55 -8.04 -3.08 -4.63
CA GLN A 55 -7.86 -4.24 -5.50
C GLN A 55 -6.51 -4.21 -6.23
N ILE A 56 -6.19 -3.09 -6.88
CA ILE A 56 -4.95 -2.96 -7.64
C ILE A 56 -3.75 -2.82 -6.71
N GLY A 57 -3.88 -2.03 -5.64
CA GLY A 57 -2.83 -1.87 -4.63
C GLY A 57 -2.41 -3.18 -3.99
N LEU A 58 -3.38 -4.02 -3.61
CA LEU A 58 -3.12 -5.35 -3.10
C LEU A 58 -2.50 -6.26 -4.15
N TYR A 59 -2.98 -6.21 -5.39
CA TYR A 59 -2.44 -7.03 -6.48
C TYR A 59 -0.96 -6.71 -6.75
N VAL A 60 -0.63 -5.43 -6.94
CA VAL A 60 0.73 -4.97 -7.22
C VAL A 60 1.65 -5.26 -6.04
N ALA A 61 1.22 -4.95 -4.81
CA ALA A 61 2.03 -5.19 -3.62
C ALA A 61 2.33 -6.68 -3.44
N LYS A 62 1.35 -7.57 -3.61
CA LYS A 62 1.56 -9.03 -3.53
C LYS A 62 2.54 -9.50 -4.61
N LYS A 63 2.34 -9.08 -5.86
CA LYS A 63 3.25 -9.42 -6.97
C LYS A 63 4.69 -9.00 -6.71
N TRP A 64 4.88 -7.83 -6.11
CA TRP A 64 6.21 -7.34 -5.74
C TRP A 64 6.81 -8.12 -4.56
N ILE A 65 6.01 -8.46 -3.54
CA ILE A 65 6.45 -9.26 -2.38
C ILE A 65 6.79 -10.71 -2.77
N ASP A 66 6.17 -11.23 -3.83
CA ASP A 66 6.38 -12.59 -4.33
C ASP A 66 7.51 -12.70 -5.38
N ALA A 67 7.98 -11.59 -5.94
CA ALA A 67 9.05 -11.55 -6.94
C ALA A 67 10.44 -11.66 -6.28
#